data_AF-A0A1J5DVM0-F1
#
_entry.id   AF-A0A1J5DVM0-F1
#
_cell.length_a   1.000
_cell.length_b   1.000
_cell.length_c   1.000
_cell.angle_alpha   90.00
_cell.angle_beta   90.00
_cell.angle_gamma   90.00
#
_symmetry.space_group_name_H-M   'P 1'
#
loop_
_entity.id
_entity.type
_entity.pdbx_description
1 polymer ?
#
loop_
_entity_poly.entity_id
_entity_poly.type
_entity_poly.pdbx_seq_one_letter_code
_entity_poly.pdbx_strand_id
1 'polypeptide(L)'
;MTRDEQLCLQSEFAASGELFEIQKALIPLIVFYPECPLGFLYSTMPRLTDGEHLEHLESFKTLVAGLYDKTSRNTMMVQATAVWLAFDSGALKVFEGLALASFPEIEKYPNTELSQKVAGSIRASVPMFFTEHHYPVTSNWPRYFWNRGFEIDQCYFQEIADE
;
A
#
# COMPACT_ATOMS: atom_id res chain seq x y z
N MET A 1 13.84 5.52 -9.22
CA MET A 1 14.46 6.48 -8.29
C MET A 1 15.95 6.19 -8.23
N THR A 2 16.77 7.21 -8.47
CA THR A 2 18.22 7.13 -8.36
C THR A 2 18.63 7.13 -6.89
N ARG A 3 19.90 6.77 -6.62
CA ARG A 3 20.45 6.80 -5.26
C ARG A 3 20.48 8.23 -4.68
N ASP A 4 20.72 9.22 -5.53
CA ASP A 4 20.78 10.62 -5.10
C ASP A 4 19.38 11.13 -4.71
N GLU A 5 18.35 10.76 -5.48
CA GLU A 5 16.94 11.04 -5.14
C GLU A 5 16.54 10.38 -3.80
N GLN A 6 16.96 9.13 -3.56
CA GLN A 6 16.72 8.43 -2.29
C GLN A 6 17.34 9.15 -1.10
N LEU A 7 18.59 9.61 -1.23
CA LEU A 7 19.29 10.34 -0.18
C LEU A 7 18.66 11.71 0.08
N CYS A 8 18.24 12.41 -0.97
CA CYS A 8 17.54 13.69 -0.87
C CYS A 8 16.26 13.54 -0.05
N LEU A 9 15.39 12.59 -0.42
CA LEU A 9 14.13 12.33 0.30
C LEU A 9 14.36 11.95 1.77
N GLN A 10 15.35 11.10 2.05
CA GLN A 10 15.67 10.73 3.43
C GLN A 10 16.09 11.96 4.25
N SER A 11 16.88 12.86 3.67
CA SER A 11 17.30 14.10 4.33
C SER A 11 16.13 15.06 4.57
N GLU A 12 15.20 15.15 3.62
CA GLU A 12 13.99 15.97 3.74
C GLU A 12 13.07 15.47 4.85
N PHE A 13 12.78 14.17 4.89
CA PHE A 13 11.96 13.58 5.96
C PHE A 13 12.64 13.65 7.34
N ALA A 14 13.97 13.59 7.38
CA ALA A 14 14.70 13.80 8.63
C ALA A 14 14.57 15.25 9.11
N ALA A 15 14.66 16.22 8.19
CA ALA A 15 14.53 17.64 8.50
C ALA A 15 13.10 18.03 8.91
N SER A 16 12.07 17.39 8.34
CA SER A 16 10.66 17.60 8.73
C SER A 16 10.27 16.91 10.04
N GLY A 17 11.10 15.96 10.51
CA GLY A 17 10.81 15.15 11.71
C GLY A 17 9.84 13.98 11.45
N GLU A 18 9.43 13.76 10.20
CA GLU A 18 8.45 12.73 9.83
C GLU A 18 9.10 11.36 9.63
N LEU A 19 10.42 11.32 9.38
CA LEU A 19 11.15 10.09 9.06
C LEU A 19 10.95 9.00 10.12
N PHE A 20 10.94 9.37 11.41
CA PHE A 20 10.77 8.40 12.50
C PHE A 20 9.39 7.73 12.47
N GLU A 21 8.32 8.49 12.24
CA GLU A 21 6.96 7.94 12.21
C GLU A 21 6.75 7.07 10.96
N ILE A 22 7.30 7.48 9.82
CA ILE A 22 7.28 6.68 8.58
C ILE A 22 8.04 5.37 8.80
N GLN A 23 9.26 5.45 9.34
CA GLN A 23 10.05 4.25 9.64
C GLN A 23 9.32 3.35 10.64
N LYS A 24 8.72 3.89 11.70
CA LYS A 24 7.98 3.09 12.67
C LYS A 24 6.82 2.35 12.03
N ALA A 25 6.03 3.01 11.18
CA ALA A 25 4.91 2.40 10.48
C ALA A 25 5.33 1.30 9.50
N LEU A 26 6.52 1.41 8.91
CA LEU A 26 7.03 0.46 7.91
C LEU A 26 7.83 -0.70 8.51
N ILE A 27 8.09 -0.73 9.82
CA ILE A 27 8.90 -1.80 10.47
C ILE A 27 8.47 -3.21 10.03
N PRO A 28 7.18 -3.62 10.13
CA PRO A 28 6.78 -4.99 9.77
C PRO A 28 7.11 -5.31 8.32
N LEU A 29 6.78 -4.38 7.41
CA LEU A 29 7.03 -4.57 5.98
C LEU A 29 8.52 -4.75 5.70
N ILE A 30 9.38 -3.96 6.34
CA ILE A 30 10.81 -3.94 6.06
C ILE A 30 11.51 -5.15 6.67
N VAL A 31 11.13 -5.55 7.90
CA VAL A 31 11.67 -6.75 8.56
C VAL A 31 11.33 -8.00 7.76
N PHE A 32 10.07 -8.17 7.36
CA PHE A 32 9.62 -9.38 6.67
C PHE A 32 10.00 -9.40 5.18
N TYR A 33 10.13 -8.22 4.57
CA TYR A 33 10.44 -8.04 3.14
C TYR A 33 11.65 -7.11 2.95
N PRO A 34 12.89 -7.58 3.20
CA PRO A 34 14.10 -6.77 3.11
C PRO A 34 14.38 -6.19 1.71
N GLU A 35 13.83 -6.76 0.64
CA GLU A 35 13.93 -6.21 -0.72
C GLU A 35 12.84 -5.18 -1.05
N CYS A 36 12.10 -4.70 -0.05
CA CYS A 36 11.10 -3.65 -0.23
C CYS A 36 11.71 -2.41 -0.89
N PRO A 37 11.07 -1.82 -1.91
CA PRO A 37 11.55 -0.59 -2.56
C PRO A 37 11.72 0.61 -1.60
N LEU A 38 11.04 0.59 -0.45
CA LEU A 38 11.16 1.61 0.59
C LEU A 38 12.27 1.33 1.62
N GLY A 39 13.05 0.26 1.42
CA GLY A 39 14.19 -0.10 2.28
C GLY A 39 15.23 1.00 2.44
N PHE A 40 15.40 1.86 1.43
CA PHE A 40 16.36 2.98 1.48
C PHE A 40 16.08 3.98 2.61
N LEU A 41 14.84 4.02 3.14
CA LEU A 41 14.50 4.87 4.27
C LEU A 41 15.26 4.49 5.54
N TYR A 42 15.80 3.28 5.62
CA TYR A 42 16.55 2.77 6.77
C TYR A 42 18.04 2.73 6.46
N SER A 43 18.84 3.38 7.29
CA SER A 43 20.30 3.23 7.25
C SER A 43 20.75 1.88 7.80
N THR A 44 19.96 1.29 8.70
CA THR A 44 20.20 -0.01 9.34
C THR A 44 18.88 -0.77 9.41
N MET A 45 18.90 -2.06 9.08
CA MET A 45 17.71 -2.90 9.19
C MET A 45 17.21 -2.96 10.64
N PRO A 46 15.91 -2.72 10.87
CA PRO A 46 15.31 -2.90 12.19
C PRO A 46 15.45 -4.36 12.64
N ARG A 47 15.65 -4.54 13.95
CA ARG A 47 15.69 -5.85 14.60
C ARG A 47 14.55 -5.93 15.59
N LEU A 48 13.82 -7.04 15.55
CA LEU A 48 12.75 -7.34 16.48
C LEU A 48 13.24 -8.37 17.50
N THR A 49 12.75 -8.25 18.73
CA THR A 49 12.76 -9.36 19.68
C THR A 49 11.76 -10.45 19.25
N ASP A 50 11.88 -11.67 19.80
CA ASP A 50 10.99 -12.78 19.45
C ASP A 50 9.51 -12.45 19.71
N GLY A 51 9.21 -11.70 20.78
CA GLY A 51 7.86 -11.24 21.09
C GLY A 51 7.32 -10.24 20.08
N GLU A 52 8.11 -9.21 19.75
CA GLU A 52 7.74 -8.21 18.73
C GLU A 52 7.59 -8.84 17.34
N HIS A 53 8.40 -9.86 17.02
CA HIS A 53 8.32 -10.57 15.76
C HIS A 53 6.95 -11.23 15.57
N LEU A 54 6.45 -11.95 16.57
CA LEU A 54 5.13 -12.59 16.53
C LEU A 54 4.00 -11.57 16.43
N GLU A 55 4.05 -10.50 17.24
CA GLU A 55 3.03 -9.44 17.23
C GLU A 55 2.96 -8.73 15.86
N HIS A 56 4.12 -8.35 15.31
CA HIS A 56 4.18 -7.69 14.02
C HIS A 56 3.74 -8.62 12.88
N LEU A 57 4.05 -9.92 12.95
CA LEU A 57 3.61 -10.88 11.95
C LEU A 57 2.09 -11.02 11.93
N GLU A 58 1.45 -11.21 13.08
CA GLU A 58 0.00 -11.35 13.16
C GLU A 58 -0.74 -10.06 12.78
N SER A 59 -0.21 -8.91 13.20
CA SER A 59 -0.72 -7.60 12.77
C SER A 59 -0.62 -7.42 11.25
N PHE A 60 0.52 -7.79 10.67
CA PHE A 60 0.74 -7.70 9.23
C PHE A 60 -0.18 -8.63 8.44
N LYS A 61 -0.35 -9.89 8.88
CA LYS A 61 -1.30 -10.85 8.29
C LYS A 61 -2.72 -10.32 8.32
N THR A 62 -3.16 -9.77 9.45
CA THR A 62 -4.48 -9.15 9.59
C THR A 62 -4.66 -7.98 8.62
N LEU A 63 -3.65 -7.13 8.48
CA LEU A 63 -3.67 -6.01 7.55
C LEU A 63 -3.77 -6.48 6.09
N VAL A 64 -2.91 -7.41 5.67
CA VAL A 64 -2.91 -7.95 4.30
C VAL A 64 -4.25 -8.63 4.00
N ALA A 65 -4.77 -9.44 4.93
CA ALA A 65 -6.08 -10.07 4.80
C ALA A 65 -7.21 -9.04 4.65
N GLY A 66 -7.19 -7.97 5.46
CA GLY A 66 -8.17 -6.88 5.37
C GLY A 66 -8.14 -6.14 4.03
N LEU A 67 -6.99 -6.08 3.37
CA LEU A 67 -6.83 -5.43 2.06
C LEU A 67 -7.36 -6.27 0.88
N TYR A 68 -7.69 -7.55 1.08
CA TYR A 68 -8.32 -8.37 0.03
C TYR A 68 -9.76 -7.92 -0.26
N ASP A 69 -10.50 -7.45 0.74
CA ASP A 69 -11.80 -6.83 0.51
C ASP A 69 -11.62 -5.42 -0.06
N LYS A 70 -11.74 -5.31 -1.38
CA LYS A 70 -11.65 -4.05 -2.13
C LYS A 70 -12.80 -3.08 -1.87
N THR A 71 -13.84 -3.49 -1.17
CA THR A 71 -14.99 -2.66 -0.80
C THR A 71 -14.97 -2.24 0.66
N SER A 72 -14.03 -2.75 1.46
CA SER A 72 -13.86 -2.29 2.83
C SER A 72 -13.44 -0.81 2.84
N ARG A 73 -13.81 -0.10 3.90
CA ARG A 73 -13.44 1.31 4.05
C ARG A 73 -11.93 1.51 4.01
N ASN A 74 -11.18 0.68 4.73
CA ASN A 74 -9.72 0.81 4.81
C ASN A 74 -9.07 0.60 3.45
N THR A 75 -9.45 -0.46 2.73
CA THR A 75 -8.93 -0.72 1.39
C THR A 75 -9.30 0.38 0.41
N MET A 76 -10.50 0.95 0.53
CA MET A 76 -10.91 2.09 -0.28
C MET A 76 -10.08 3.35 0.01
N MET A 77 -9.70 3.62 1.27
CA MET A 77 -8.84 4.76 1.59
C MET A 77 -7.42 4.56 1.02
N VAL A 78 -6.88 3.34 1.03
CA VAL A 78 -5.59 3.03 0.39
C VAL A 78 -5.65 3.28 -1.12
N GLN A 79 -6.70 2.79 -1.79
CA GLN A 79 -6.90 3.02 -3.22
C GLN A 79 -7.14 4.50 -3.56
N ALA A 80 -7.91 5.20 -2.72
CA ALA A 80 -8.15 6.63 -2.86
C ALA A 80 -6.83 7.42 -2.74
N THR A 81 -5.96 7.05 -1.81
CA THR A 81 -4.63 7.68 -1.65
C THR A 81 -3.81 7.57 -2.94
N ALA A 82 -3.79 6.40 -3.58
CA ALA A 82 -3.09 6.22 -4.85
C ALA A 82 -3.67 7.11 -5.97
N VAL A 83 -5.00 7.21 -6.07
CA VAL A 83 -5.67 8.09 -7.05
C VAL A 83 -5.44 9.57 -6.74
N TRP A 84 -5.43 9.95 -5.46
CA TRP A 84 -5.14 11.32 -5.03
C TRP A 84 -3.71 11.73 -5.40
N LEU A 85 -2.72 10.87 -5.16
CA LEU A 85 -1.34 11.12 -5.59
C LEU A 85 -1.25 11.31 -7.12
N ALA A 86 -2.05 10.58 -7.89
CA ALA A 86 -2.11 10.76 -9.33
C ALA A 86 -2.75 12.10 -9.74
N PHE A 87 -3.73 12.60 -8.97
CA PHE A 87 -4.26 13.95 -9.16
C PHE A 87 -3.23 15.03 -8.83
N ASP A 88 -2.60 14.92 -7.66
CA ASP A 88 -1.66 15.91 -7.15
C ASP A 88 -0.41 16.03 -8.05
N SER A 89 0.11 14.90 -8.52
CA SER A 89 1.22 14.86 -9.50
C SER A 89 0.82 15.28 -10.93
N GLY A 90 -0.48 15.50 -11.20
CA GLY A 90 -1.01 15.80 -12.53
C GLY A 90 -1.01 14.62 -13.51
N ALA A 91 -0.68 13.41 -13.04
CA ALA A 91 -0.68 12.18 -13.83
C ALA A 91 -2.10 11.72 -14.24
N LEU A 92 -3.11 12.10 -13.45
CA LEU A 92 -4.52 11.84 -13.74
C LEU A 92 -5.29 13.16 -13.84
N LYS A 93 -6.04 13.32 -14.94
CA LYS A 93 -6.97 14.43 -15.15
C LYS A 93 -8.35 13.86 -15.44
N VAL A 94 -9.36 14.43 -14.81
CA VAL A 94 -10.74 13.95 -14.91
C VAL A 94 -11.62 15.09 -15.43
N PHE A 95 -12.47 14.75 -16.39
CA PHE A 95 -13.42 15.70 -16.96
C PHE A 95 -14.55 16.02 -15.98
N GLU A 96 -15.00 17.27 -15.97
CA GLU A 96 -16.10 17.73 -15.15
C GLU A 96 -17.39 16.96 -15.48
N GLY A 97 -18.08 16.46 -14.46
CA GLY A 97 -19.31 15.66 -14.62
C GLY A 97 -19.11 14.13 -14.52
N LEU A 98 -17.87 13.63 -14.50
CA LEU A 98 -17.60 12.26 -14.09
C LEU A 98 -17.69 12.13 -12.56
N ALA A 99 -18.10 10.97 -12.04
CA ALA A 99 -18.22 10.75 -10.60
C ALA A 99 -16.89 11.03 -9.87
N LEU A 100 -15.76 10.63 -10.45
CA LEU A 100 -14.43 10.86 -9.88
C LEU A 100 -14.06 12.35 -9.74
N ALA A 101 -14.73 13.26 -10.47
CA ALA A 101 -14.55 14.70 -10.30
C ALA A 101 -15.06 15.19 -8.92
N SER A 102 -15.93 14.43 -8.27
CA SER A 102 -16.39 14.66 -6.89
C SER A 102 -15.52 13.91 -5.86
N PHE A 103 -14.21 13.81 -6.11
CA PHE A 103 -13.27 13.01 -5.31
C PHE A 103 -13.40 13.18 -3.78
N PRO A 104 -13.56 14.39 -3.20
CA PRO A 104 -13.67 14.58 -1.75
C PRO A 104 -14.82 13.77 -1.09
N GLU A 105 -15.84 13.38 -1.84
CA GLU A 105 -16.95 12.57 -1.31
C GLU A 105 -16.51 11.16 -0.87
N ILE A 106 -15.32 10.70 -1.25
CA ILE A 106 -14.77 9.42 -0.79
C ILE A 106 -14.64 9.35 0.74
N GLU A 107 -14.46 10.49 1.42
CA GLU A 107 -14.37 10.54 2.88
C GLU A 107 -15.61 9.94 3.55
N LYS A 108 -16.79 10.11 2.92
CA LYS A 108 -18.08 9.64 3.42
C LYS A 108 -18.38 8.17 3.08
N TYR A 109 -17.51 7.49 2.34
CA TYR A 109 -17.73 6.10 1.93
C TYR A 109 -17.84 5.14 3.14
N PRO A 110 -18.80 4.20 3.16
CA PRO A 110 -19.79 3.86 2.11
C PRO A 110 -21.17 4.52 2.28
N ASN A 111 -21.27 5.59 3.06
CA ASN A 111 -22.54 6.03 3.66
C ASN A 111 -23.45 6.84 2.72
N THR A 112 -22.97 7.25 1.55
CA THR A 112 -23.79 7.99 0.55
C THR A 112 -23.70 7.34 -0.82
N GLU A 113 -24.77 7.42 -1.60
CA GLU A 113 -24.78 6.92 -2.99
C GLU A 113 -23.65 7.57 -3.83
N LEU A 114 -23.42 8.87 -3.64
CA LEU A 114 -22.34 9.58 -4.31
C LEU A 114 -20.95 9.06 -3.92
N SER A 115 -20.70 8.83 -2.62
CA SER A 115 -19.43 8.25 -2.17
C SER A 115 -19.21 6.84 -2.73
N GLN A 116 -20.27 6.04 -2.89
CA GLN A 116 -20.19 4.71 -3.50
C GLN A 116 -19.88 4.79 -5.00
N LYS A 117 -20.46 5.76 -5.72
CA LYS A 117 -20.13 6.03 -7.13
C LYS A 117 -18.67 6.47 -7.30
N VAL A 118 -18.20 7.40 -6.47
CA VAL A 118 -16.79 7.84 -6.44
C VAL A 118 -15.87 6.66 -6.16
N ALA A 119 -16.17 5.85 -5.14
CA ALA A 119 -15.42 4.64 -4.82
C ALA A 119 -15.38 3.65 -6.00
N GLY A 120 -16.48 3.48 -6.72
CA GLY A 120 -16.53 2.70 -7.95
C GLY A 120 -15.57 3.22 -9.02
N SER A 121 -15.54 4.54 -9.24
CA SER A 121 -14.61 5.17 -10.19
C SER A 121 -13.15 5.05 -9.77
N ILE A 122 -12.85 5.17 -8.47
CA ILE A 122 -11.50 4.94 -7.91
C ILE A 122 -11.06 3.50 -8.22
N ARG A 123 -11.89 2.50 -7.89
CA ARG A 123 -11.58 1.08 -8.16
C ARG A 123 -11.34 0.81 -9.64
N ALA A 124 -12.10 1.44 -10.52
CA ALA A 124 -11.91 1.30 -11.96
C ALA A 124 -10.61 1.95 -12.47
N SER A 125 -10.11 2.97 -11.77
CA SER A 125 -8.93 3.73 -12.17
C SER A 125 -7.62 3.11 -11.68
N VAL A 126 -7.60 2.51 -10.48
CA VAL A 126 -6.38 1.93 -9.88
C VAL A 126 -5.60 0.99 -10.80
N PRO A 127 -6.23 0.06 -11.57
CA PRO A 127 -5.50 -0.81 -12.49
C PRO A 127 -4.67 -0.07 -13.55
N MET A 128 -5.03 1.17 -13.91
CA MET A 128 -4.30 1.97 -14.89
C MET A 128 -2.86 2.26 -14.44
N PHE A 129 -2.62 2.36 -13.13
CA PHE A 129 -1.30 2.60 -12.57
C PHE A 129 -0.37 1.37 -12.62
N PHE A 130 -0.91 0.18 -12.91
CA PHE A 130 -0.15 -1.06 -13.03
C PHE A 130 0.12 -1.45 -14.49
N THR A 131 -0.07 -0.51 -15.43
CA THR A 131 0.33 -0.68 -16.83
C THR A 131 1.84 -0.46 -16.99
N GLU A 132 2.46 -1.02 -18.02
CA GLU A 132 3.93 -0.96 -18.23
C GLU A 132 4.51 0.46 -18.19
N HIS A 133 3.75 1.46 -18.64
CA HIS A 133 4.17 2.87 -18.61
C HIS A 133 4.30 3.44 -17.19
N HIS A 134 3.53 2.94 -16.24
CA HIS A 134 3.49 3.44 -14.86
C HIS A 134 4.11 2.46 -13.86
N TYR A 135 4.16 1.19 -14.22
CA TYR A 135 4.72 0.11 -13.44
C TYR A 135 5.60 -0.76 -14.34
N PRO A 136 6.93 -0.58 -14.31
CA PRO A 136 7.80 -1.30 -15.21
C PRO A 136 7.68 -2.81 -14.96
N VAL A 137 7.53 -3.59 -16.03
CA VAL A 137 7.51 -5.07 -15.98
C VAL A 137 8.77 -5.66 -15.37
N THR A 138 9.85 -4.88 -15.28
CA THR A 138 11.09 -5.24 -14.60
C THR A 138 10.99 -5.17 -13.07
N SER A 139 9.94 -4.55 -12.51
CA SER A 139 9.70 -4.55 -11.08
C SER A 139 9.33 -5.95 -10.61
N ASN A 140 10.28 -6.61 -9.94
CA ASN A 140 10.07 -7.93 -9.35
C ASN A 140 9.36 -7.86 -7.99
N TRP A 141 9.07 -6.66 -7.47
CA TRP A 141 8.50 -6.49 -6.14
C TRP A 141 7.21 -7.28 -5.89
N PRO A 142 6.19 -7.28 -6.76
CA PRO A 142 4.95 -8.02 -6.48
C PRO A 142 5.19 -9.53 -6.43
N ARG A 143 6.09 -10.02 -7.29
CA ARG A 143 6.50 -11.43 -7.33
C ARG A 143 7.27 -11.80 -6.06
N TYR A 144 8.24 -10.99 -5.69
CA TYR A 144 9.00 -11.15 -4.45
C TYR A 144 8.07 -11.13 -3.24
N PHE A 145 7.19 -10.14 -3.14
CA PHE A 145 6.24 -9.98 -2.04
C PHE A 145 5.38 -11.23 -1.84
N TRP A 146 4.75 -11.74 -2.90
CA TRP A 146 3.92 -12.94 -2.76
C TRP A 146 4.75 -14.21 -2.48
N ASN A 147 5.89 -14.39 -3.15
CA ASN A 147 6.73 -15.56 -2.94
C ASN A 147 7.33 -15.61 -1.53
N ARG A 148 7.88 -14.47 -1.06
CA ARG A 148 8.45 -14.34 0.28
C ARG A 148 7.40 -14.55 1.37
N GLY A 149 6.15 -14.17 1.11
CA GLY A 149 5.01 -14.44 2.00
C GLY A 149 4.90 -15.92 2.38
N PHE A 150 5.09 -16.84 1.43
CA PHE A 150 5.05 -18.29 1.69
C PHE A 150 6.24 -18.82 2.50
N GLU A 151 7.36 -18.08 2.55
CA GLU A 151 8.52 -18.42 3.36
C GLU A 151 8.42 -17.89 4.79
N ILE A 152 7.70 -16.78 4.98
CA ILE A 152 7.51 -16.13 6.29
C ILE A 152 6.59 -16.97 7.17
N ASP A 153 5.49 -17.48 6.61
CA ASP A 153 4.53 -18.32 7.33
C ASP A 153 3.84 -19.30 6.39
N GLN A 154 3.44 -20.46 6.90
CA GLN A 154 2.77 -21.48 6.08
C GLN A 154 1.31 -21.12 5.85
N CYS A 155 0.84 -21.27 4.60
CA CYS A 155 -0.59 -21.21 4.31
C CYS A 155 -1.27 -22.49 4.79
N TYR A 156 -2.14 -22.37 5.80
CA TYR A 156 -3.02 -23.44 6.21
C TYR A 156 -4.28 -23.44 5.33
N PHE A 157 -4.41 -24.44 4.46
CA PHE A 157 -5.68 -24.71 3.80
C PHE A 157 -6.56 -25.46 4.78
N GLN A 158 -7.71 -24.88 5.13
CA GLN A 158 -8.71 -25.58 5.92
C GLN A 158 -9.34 -26.63 5.02
N GLU A 159 -9.03 -27.92 5.25
CA GLU A 159 -9.75 -29.02 4.60
C GLU A 159 -11.23 -28.87 4.96
N ILE A 160 -12.06 -28.58 3.95
CA ILE A 160 -13.51 -28.63 4.11
C ILE A 160 -13.81 -30.10 4.33
N ALA A 161 -14.19 -30.47 5.55
CA ALA A 161 -14.69 -31.81 5.82
C ALA A 161 -15.98 -31.97 5.01
N ASP A 162 -15.95 -32.88 4.04
CA ASP A 162 -17.14 -33.31 3.29
C ASP A 162 -18.15 -33.88 4.30
N GLU A 163 -19.31 -33.21 4.45
CA GLU A 163 -20.52 -33.77 5.08
C GLU A 163 -21.34 -34.58 4.07
#